data_AF-H2C7V3-F1
#
_entry.id   AF-H2C7V3-F1
#
_cell.length_a   1.000
_cell.length_b   1.000
_cell.length_c   1.000
_cell.angle_alpha   90.00
_cell.angle_beta   90.00
_cell.angle_gamma   90.00
#
_symmetry.space_group_name_H-M   'P 1'
#
loop_
_entity.id
_entity.type
_entity.pdbx_description
1 polymer ?
#
loop_
_entity_poly.entity_id
_entity_poly.type
_entity_poly.pdbx_seq_one_letter_code
_entity_poly.pdbx_strand_id
1 'polypeptide(L)' 'MVMLEFDTSLTGEEVSLLEALNRRADFVLDEYKDYFKALAEFEKTGVLKLKGKEIYVSKRIRPMKSLP' A
#
# COMPACT_ATOMS: atom_id res chain seq x y z
N MET A 1 -1.65 -9.72 -8.15
CA MET A 1 -2.89 -10.50 -8.00
C MET A 1 -3.03 -10.88 -6.55
N VAL A 2 -3.68 -9.99 -5.79
CA VAL A 2 -4.12 -10.32 -4.43
C VAL A 2 -5.31 -11.25 -4.57
N MET A 3 -5.13 -12.54 -4.27
CA MET A 3 -6.27 -13.47 -4.17
C MET A 3 -6.83 -13.35 -2.76
N LEU A 4 -7.94 -12.63 -2.63
CA LEU A 4 -8.78 -12.76 -1.45
C LEU A 4 -9.39 -14.18 -1.49
N GLU A 5 -9.18 -14.98 -0.45
CA GLU A 5 -9.77 -16.32 -0.35
C GLU A 5 -11.29 -16.19 -0.14
N PHE A 6 -12.08 -16.92 -0.92
CA PHE A 6 -13.53 -16.78 -0.94
C PHE A 6 -14.24 -18.06 -0.49
N ASP A 7 -15.32 -17.86 0.25
CA ASP A 7 -16.22 -18.92 0.74
C ASP A 7 -16.94 -19.57 -0.46
N THR A 8 -17.01 -20.90 -0.49
CA THR A 8 -17.58 -21.70 -1.59
C THR A 8 -19.10 -21.59 -1.75
N SER A 9 -19.76 -20.74 -0.95
CA SER A 9 -21.22 -20.54 -0.94
C SER A 9 -21.73 -19.43 -1.87
N LEU A 10 -20.85 -18.74 -2.60
CA LEU A 10 -21.21 -17.60 -3.45
C LEU A 10 -21.92 -18.02 -4.75
N THR A 11 -22.93 -17.25 -5.14
CA THR A 11 -23.62 -17.37 -6.43
C THR A 11 -22.74 -16.84 -7.58
N GLY A 12 -23.04 -17.24 -8.82
CA GLY A 12 -22.25 -16.82 -10.00
C GLY A 12 -22.21 -15.30 -10.21
N GLU A 13 -23.26 -14.57 -9.81
CA GLU A 13 -23.30 -13.10 -9.87
C GLU A 13 -22.38 -12.47 -8.81
N GLU A 14 -22.37 -13.03 -7.59
CA GLU A 14 -21.48 -12.58 -6.52
C GLU A 14 -20.02 -12.83 -6.88
N VAL A 15 -19.68 -13.99 -7.45
CA VAL A 15 -18.32 -14.28 -7.94
C VAL A 15 -17.90 -13.26 -9.00
N SER A 16 -18.77 -12.94 -9.96
CA SER A 16 -18.47 -11.97 -11.02
C SER A 16 -18.24 -10.55 -10.48
N LEU A 17 -19.05 -10.11 -9.51
CA LEU A 17 -18.87 -8.84 -8.84
C LEU A 17 -17.52 -8.79 -8.10
N LEU A 18 -17.18 -9.88 -7.43
CA LEU A 18 -15.97 -10.03 -6.63
C LEU A 18 -14.70 -10.03 -7.49
N GLU A 19 -14.72 -10.71 -8.64
CA GLU A 19 -13.64 -10.64 -9.62
C GLU A 19 -13.44 -9.21 -10.13
N ALA A 20 -14.52 -8.47 -10.40
CA ALA A 20 -14.44 -7.07 -10.80
C ALA A 20 -13.83 -6.18 -9.70
N LEU A 21 -14.18 -6.43 -8.43
CA LEU A 21 -13.59 -5.75 -7.28
C LEU A 21 -12.10 -6.08 -7.13
N ASN A 22 -11.70 -7.34 -7.29
CA ASN A 22 -10.29 -7.75 -7.26
C ASN A 22 -9.48 -7.07 -8.35
N ARG A 23 -9.98 -7.01 -9.59
CA ARG A 23 -9.28 -6.31 -10.69
C ARG A 23 -9.11 -4.82 -10.40
N ARG A 24 -10.12 -4.18 -9.80
CA ARG A 24 -10.02 -2.77 -9.38
C ARG A 24 -9.00 -2.58 -8.26
N ALA A 25 -8.98 -3.49 -7.28
CA ALA A 25 -8.01 -3.45 -6.20
C ALA A 25 -6.58 -3.65 -6.71
N ASP A 26 -6.36 -4.65 -7.58
CA ASP A 26 -5.07 -4.90 -8.22
C ASP A 26 -4.60 -3.65 -9.01
N PHE A 27 -5.49 -2.98 -9.75
CA PHE A 27 -5.17 -1.74 -10.46
C PHE A 27 -4.71 -0.63 -9.51
N VAL A 28 -5.45 -0.36 -8.44
CA VAL A 28 -5.10 0.68 -7.46
C VAL A 28 -3.78 0.35 -6.76
N LEU A 29 -3.57 -0.91 -6.40
CA LEU A 29 -2.33 -1.33 -5.74
C LEU A 29 -1.11 -1.19 -6.65
N ASP A 30 -1.25 -1.44 -7.94
CA ASP A 30 -0.17 -1.28 -8.92
C ASP A 30 0.12 0.20 -9.21
N GLU A 31 -0.93 0.98 -9.53
CA GLU A 31 -0.81 2.40 -9.87
C GLU A 31 -0.19 3.23 -8.72
N TYR A 32 -0.57 2.92 -7.47
CA TYR A 32 -0.11 3.66 -6.29
C TYR A 32 0.99 2.95 -5.50
N LYS A 33 1.59 1.88 -6.06
CA LYS A 33 2.60 1.06 -5.38
C LYS A 33 3.73 1.85 -4.75
N ASP A 34 4.25 2.85 -5.45
CA ASP A 34 5.37 3.66 -4.97
C ASP A 34 4.97 4.62 -3.85
N TYR A 35 3.72 5.07 -3.81
CA TYR A 35 3.18 5.82 -2.68
C TYR A 35 3.10 4.93 -1.43
N PHE A 36 2.63 3.69 -1.57
CA PHE A 36 2.59 2.75 -0.46
C PHE A 36 4.00 2.43 0.09
N LYS A 37 4.99 2.25 -0.79
CA LYS A 37 6.39 2.08 -0.36
C LYS A 37 6.91 3.32 0.39
N ALA A 38 6.65 4.51 -0.14
CA ALA A 38 7.05 5.77 0.50
C ALA A 38 6.43 5.93 1.89
N LEU A 39 5.16 5.56 2.05
CA LEU A 39 4.49 5.56 3.35
C LEU A 39 5.11 4.55 4.32
N ALA A 40 5.41 3.33 3.85
CA ALA A 40 6.07 2.31 4.66
C ALA A 40 7.50 2.72 5.08
N GLU A 41 8.24 3.43 4.22
CA GLU A 41 9.54 4.02 4.58
C GLU A 41 9.39 5.17 5.57
N PHE A 42 8.37 6.01 5.41
CA PHE A 42 8.08 7.11 6.32
C PHE A 42 7.77 6.61 7.74
N GLU A 43 6.99 5.54 7.89
CA GLU A 43 6.71 4.97 9.23
C GLU A 43 8.00 4.54 9.95
N LYS A 44 9.00 4.06 9.21
CA LYS A 44 10.29 3.61 9.78
C LYS A 44 11.24 4.77 10.06
N THR A 45 11.30 5.75 9.15
CA THR A 45 12.35 6.77 9.12
C THR A 45 11.90 8.14 9.58
N GLY A 46 10.58 8.39 9.57
CA GLY A 46 10.00 9.72 9.71
C GLY A 46 10.16 10.61 8.48
N VAL A 47 10.71 10.12 7.38
CA VAL A 47 10.95 10.92 6.16
C VAL A 47 10.11 10.37 5.02
N LEU A 48 9.25 11.22 4.45
CA LEU A 48 8.41 10.88 3.32
C LEU A 48 9.12 11.33 2.04
N LYS A 49 9.45 10.35 1.19
CA LYS A 49 10.08 10.58 -0.11
C LYS A 49 9.19 10.08 -1.23
N LEU A 50 8.90 10.92 -2.21
CA LEU A 50 8.20 10.53 -3.43
C LEU A 50 9.10 10.82 -4.63
N LYS A 51 9.29 9.81 -5.49
CA LYS A 51 10.12 9.92 -6.70
C LYS A 51 11.53 10.48 -6.40
N GLY A 52 12.12 10.04 -5.29
CA GLY A 52 13.44 10.49 -4.82
C GLY A 52 13.48 11.88 -4.18
N LYS A 53 12.36 12.62 -4.14
CA LYS A 53 12.28 13.93 -3.50
C LYS A 53 11.72 13.81 -2.10
N GLU A 54 12.42 14.39 -1.13
CA GLU A 54 11.91 14.57 0.22
C GLU A 54 10.79 15.62 0.20
N ILE A 55 9.60 15.21 0.66
CA ILE A 55 8.42 16.09 0.67
C ILE A 55 7.94 16.40 2.09
N TYR A 56 8.29 15.57 3.07
CA TYR A 56 7.92 15.78 4.45
C TYR A 56 8.87 15.05 5.41
N VAL A 57 9.18 15.71 6.53
CA VAL A 57 9.93 15.11 7.65
C VAL A 57 9.11 15.28 8.92
N SER A 58 8.79 14.15 9.55
CA SER A 58 8.08 14.12 10.83
C SER A 58 8.98 14.63 11.94
N LYS A 59 8.46 15.60 12.71
CA LYS A 59 9.12 16.05 13.95
C LYS A 59 8.95 15.06 15.12
N ARG A 60 8.01 14.11 15.01
CA ARG A 60 7.63 13.20 16.11
C ARG A 60 8.40 11.89 16.12
N ILE A 61 8.75 11.38 14.94
CA ILE A 61 9.62 10.21 14.82
C ILE A 61 11.02 10.79 14.98
N ARG A 62 11.62 10.67 16.17
CA ARG A 62 13.06 10.94 16.29
C ARG A 62 13.71 10.07 15.21
N PRO A 63 14.52 10.62 14.28
CA PRO A 63 15.35 9.76 13.48
C PRO A 63 16.11 8.89 14.48
N MET A 64 16.02 7.57 14.35
CA MET A 64 16.92 6.68 15.05
C MET A 64 18.31 7.18 14.67
N LYS A 65 18.95 7.93 15.58
CA LYS A 65 20.33 8.35 15.40
C LYS A 65 21.06 7.06 15.08
N SER A 66 21.63 6.96 13.89
CA SER A 66 22.76 6.06 13.69
C SER A 66 23.76 6.42 14.79
N LEU A 67 23.90 5.50 15.73
CA LEU A 67 24.81 5.53 16.86
C LEU A 67 25.58 4.21 16.75
N PRO A 68 26.92 4.21 16.70
CA PRO A 68 27.89 5.22 16.26
C PRO A 68 28.25 5.10 14.76
#